data_AF-A0A418CFR9-F1
#
_entry.id   AF-A0A418CFR9-F1
#
_cell.length_a   1.000
_cell.length_b   1.000
_cell.length_c   1.000
_cell.angle_alpha   90.00
_cell.angle_beta   90.00
_cell.angle_gamma   90.00
#
_symmetry.space_group_name_H-M   'P 1'
#
loop_
_entity.id
_entity.type
_entity.pdbx_description
1 polymer ?
#
loop_
_entity_poly.entity_id
_entity_poly.type
_entity_poly.pdbx_seq_one_letter_code
_entity_poly.pdbx_strand_id
1 'polypeptide(L)'
;MTTSIESAGQVATAIRSALAHVDVETKSLEAKMAEWAELEGRVQANINNHPNIVSLNVGGTKFETAKQTLLRGQDTYFHALLGSGQWTPDGDAAYFLDLDPHLFRRVLTFLRTGKEVSMEGLTNDERDELASMLEYLKLEKPPQPLPVPIVKPVEWDCQTHSPGMELTNHGKSIQGCASVSKWQCAAATNPLTGTFRVRVDSTRGEFRIALSPPGIDVSCTTSTIKCYMYASNGVVFNRNNQVAIVSALKAGDVVTMQRGPSRVNFSLNDGNIIAVMFVDSPSGMLFPVVFMRGQSKFTILD
;
A
#
# COMPACT_ATOMS: atom_id res chain seq x y z
N MET A 1 64.18 -52.73 -26.54
CA MET A 1 62.95 -52.06 -27.01
C MET A 1 62.10 -51.49 -25.87
N THR A 2 62.27 -51.89 -24.62
CA THR A 2 61.46 -51.46 -23.46
C THR A 2 61.77 -50.04 -22.96
N THR A 3 63.04 -49.63 -22.96
CA THR A 3 63.49 -48.30 -22.47
C THR A 3 63.01 -47.12 -23.33
N SER A 4 62.82 -47.33 -24.63
CA SER A 4 62.38 -46.28 -25.56
C SER A 4 60.88 -45.96 -25.43
N ILE A 5 60.08 -46.91 -24.93
CA ILE A 5 58.63 -46.75 -24.74
C ILE A 5 58.33 -46.03 -23.42
N GLU A 6 59.10 -46.29 -22.36
CA GLU A 6 58.99 -45.56 -21.09
C GLU A 6 59.39 -44.08 -21.22
N SER A 7 60.46 -43.80 -21.97
CA SER A 7 60.90 -42.43 -22.28
C SER A 7 59.82 -41.65 -23.06
N ALA A 8 59.22 -42.28 -24.08
CA ALA A 8 58.13 -41.67 -24.83
C ALA A 8 56.88 -41.40 -23.97
N GLY A 9 56.57 -42.30 -23.03
CA GLY A 9 55.46 -42.14 -22.07
C GLY A 9 55.66 -40.98 -21.09
N GLN A 10 56.89 -40.77 -20.60
CA GLN A 10 57.24 -39.65 -19.73
C GLN A 10 57.15 -38.31 -20.47
N VAL A 11 57.68 -38.24 -21.70
CA VAL A 11 57.60 -37.03 -22.54
C VAL A 11 56.14 -36.68 -22.85
N ALA A 12 55.31 -37.68 -23.20
CA ALA A 12 53.89 -37.45 -23.44
C ALA A 12 53.14 -36.96 -22.19
N THR A 13 53.56 -37.38 -21.00
CA THR A 13 52.96 -36.93 -19.74
C THR A 13 53.38 -35.50 -19.39
N ALA A 14 54.66 -35.16 -19.59
CA ALA A 14 55.16 -33.80 -19.39
C ALA A 14 54.47 -32.80 -20.33
N ILE A 15 54.28 -33.18 -21.61
CA ILE A 15 53.58 -32.35 -22.59
C ILE A 15 52.11 -32.14 -22.17
N ARG A 16 51.39 -33.19 -21.76
CA ARG A 16 50.01 -33.05 -21.27
C ARG A 16 49.91 -32.15 -20.05
N SER A 17 50.85 -32.26 -19.11
CA SER A 17 50.89 -31.41 -17.92
C SER A 17 51.15 -29.94 -18.28
N ALA A 18 52.09 -29.67 -19.18
CA ALA A 18 52.37 -28.32 -19.65
C ALA A 18 51.18 -27.72 -20.41
N LEU A 19 50.51 -28.52 -21.26
CA LEU A 19 49.32 -28.09 -22.00
C LEU A 19 48.17 -27.74 -21.05
N ALA A 20 47.97 -28.54 -20.00
CA ALA A 20 46.97 -28.26 -18.97
C ALA A 20 47.29 -26.98 -18.18
N HIS A 21 48.57 -26.73 -17.90
CA HIS A 21 48.97 -25.50 -17.20
C HIS A 21 48.72 -24.25 -18.06
N VAL A 22 49.09 -24.30 -19.34
CA VAL A 22 48.86 -23.20 -20.29
C VAL A 22 47.35 -22.96 -20.47
N ASP A 23 46.52 -24.01 -20.53
CA ASP A 23 45.07 -23.87 -20.63
C ASP A 23 44.47 -23.16 -19.41
N VAL A 24 44.97 -23.46 -18.21
CA VAL A 24 44.56 -22.79 -16.97
C VAL A 24 44.98 -21.32 -16.96
N GLU A 25 46.23 -21.01 -17.34
CA GLU A 25 46.70 -19.62 -17.41
C GLU A 25 45.93 -18.81 -18.46
N THR A 26 45.67 -19.40 -19.63
CA THR A 26 44.92 -18.74 -20.71
C THR A 26 43.52 -18.37 -20.23
N LYS A 27 42.81 -19.30 -19.58
CA LYS A 27 41.50 -19.02 -18.98
C LYS A 27 41.55 -17.92 -17.92
N SER A 28 42.61 -17.89 -17.11
CA SER A 28 42.80 -16.82 -16.10
C SER A 28 43.06 -15.46 -16.73
N LEU A 29 43.80 -15.40 -17.84
CA LEU A 29 44.06 -14.15 -18.56
C LEU A 29 42.80 -13.66 -19.28
N GLU A 30 42.07 -14.56 -19.92
CA GLU A 30 40.78 -14.25 -20.57
C GLU A 30 39.78 -13.68 -19.55
N ALA A 31 39.69 -14.27 -18.35
CA ALA A 31 38.85 -13.74 -17.27
C ALA A 31 39.26 -12.33 -16.85
N LYS A 32 40.56 -12.09 -16.64
CA LYS A 32 41.08 -10.74 -16.29
C LYS A 32 40.86 -9.73 -17.41
N MET A 33 40.98 -10.14 -18.67
CA MET A 33 40.72 -9.27 -19.82
C MET A 33 39.24 -8.91 -19.91
N ALA A 34 38.33 -9.84 -19.60
CA ALA A 34 36.90 -9.56 -19.54
C ALA A 34 36.56 -8.57 -18.41
N GLU A 35 37.13 -8.76 -17.22
CA GLU A 35 36.99 -7.81 -16.10
C GLU A 35 37.51 -6.41 -16.45
N TRP A 36 38.67 -6.32 -17.10
CA TRP A 36 39.26 -5.05 -17.53
C TRP A 36 38.43 -4.35 -18.61
N ALA A 37 37.92 -5.10 -19.60
CA ALA A 37 37.04 -4.57 -20.64
C ALA A 37 35.73 -4.01 -20.06
N GLU A 38 35.16 -4.66 -19.03
CA GLU A 38 34.00 -4.14 -18.31
C GLU A 38 34.33 -2.81 -17.60
N LEU A 39 35.49 -2.73 -16.95
CA LEU A 39 35.93 -1.52 -16.26
C LEU A 39 36.16 -0.36 -17.24
N GLU A 40 36.83 -0.61 -18.37
CA GLU A 40 37.00 0.39 -19.44
C GLU A 40 35.66 0.85 -20.01
N GLY A 41 34.71 -0.07 -20.21
CA GLY A 41 33.35 0.26 -20.62
C GLY A 41 32.65 1.20 -19.62
N ARG A 42 32.82 0.95 -18.32
CA ARG A 42 32.27 1.82 -17.25
C ARG A 42 32.95 3.19 -17.23
N VAL A 43 34.27 3.26 -17.41
CA VAL A 43 35.01 4.52 -17.49
C VAL A 43 34.58 5.32 -18.72
N GLN A 44 34.45 4.69 -19.87
CA GLN A 44 34.01 5.36 -21.11
C GLN A 44 32.56 5.85 -21.00
N ALA A 45 31.66 5.07 -20.38
CA ALA A 45 30.30 5.51 -20.09
C ALA A 45 30.27 6.74 -19.17
N ASN A 46 31.17 6.80 -18.18
CA ASN A 46 31.29 7.97 -17.30
C ASN A 46 31.81 9.21 -18.05
N ILE A 47 32.80 9.06 -18.92
CA ILE A 47 33.34 10.14 -19.77
C ILE A 47 32.27 10.65 -20.73
N ASN A 48 31.51 9.76 -21.37
CA ASN A 48 30.45 10.12 -22.31
C ASN A 48 29.25 10.83 -21.64
N ASN A 49 29.11 10.73 -20.30
CA ASN A 49 28.09 11.44 -19.52
C ASN A 49 28.49 12.88 -19.14
N HIS A 50 29.73 13.29 -19.39
CA HIS A 50 30.25 14.63 -19.07
C HIS A 50 29.48 15.82 -19.71
N PRO A 51 28.88 15.75 -20.93
CA PRO A 51 28.10 16.87 -21.47
C PRO A 51 26.73 17.08 -20.78
N ASN A 52 26.37 16.23 -19.81
CA ASN A 52 25.12 16.32 -19.07
C ASN A 52 25.32 16.71 -17.59
N ILE A 53 26.43 17.36 -17.23
CA ILE A 53 26.64 17.83 -15.86
C ILE A 53 25.84 19.12 -15.62
N VAL A 54 25.12 19.16 -14.50
CA VAL A 54 24.31 20.28 -14.00
C VAL A 54 24.99 20.86 -12.77
N SER A 55 25.21 22.17 -12.77
CA SER A 55 25.71 22.94 -11.64
C SER A 55 24.54 23.50 -10.84
N LEU A 56 24.48 23.18 -9.55
CA LEU A 56 23.53 23.72 -8.57
C LEU A 56 24.30 24.57 -7.55
N ASN A 57 23.74 25.69 -7.13
CA ASN A 57 24.24 26.49 -6.02
C ASN A 57 23.23 26.39 -4.87
N VAL A 58 23.56 25.65 -3.82
CA VAL A 58 22.65 25.37 -2.70
C VAL A 58 23.12 26.16 -1.49
N GLY A 59 22.35 27.17 -1.07
CA GLY A 59 22.68 28.02 0.08
C GLY A 59 24.06 28.69 -0.02
N GLY A 60 24.55 28.94 -1.25
CA GLY A 60 25.89 29.49 -1.50
C GLY A 60 26.98 28.46 -1.82
N THR A 61 26.70 27.15 -1.74
CA THR A 61 27.66 26.07 -2.03
C THR A 61 27.42 25.46 -3.41
N LYS A 62 28.46 25.37 -4.24
CA LYS A 62 28.36 24.77 -5.59
C LYS A 62 28.37 23.23 -5.51
N PHE A 63 27.37 22.60 -6.11
CA PHE A 63 27.23 21.16 -6.28
C PHE A 63 27.16 20.83 -7.78
N GLU A 64 27.94 19.85 -8.22
CA GLU A 64 27.93 19.37 -9.59
C GLU A 64 27.47 17.91 -9.65
N THR A 65 26.54 17.62 -10.56
CA THR A 65 25.99 16.28 -10.72
C THR A 65 25.45 16.05 -12.12
N ALA A 66 25.38 14.81 -12.57
CA ALA A 66 24.76 14.49 -13.86
C ALA A 66 23.25 14.78 -13.85
N LYS A 67 22.72 15.28 -14.98
CA LYS A 67 21.30 15.52 -15.24
C LYS A 67 20.47 14.27 -14.96
N GLN A 68 20.97 13.10 -15.35
CA GLN A 68 20.31 11.81 -15.11
C GLN A 68 20.15 11.50 -13.61
N THR A 69 21.09 11.91 -12.76
CA THR A 69 21.00 11.74 -11.32
C THR A 69 19.83 12.55 -10.74
N LEU A 70 19.65 13.78 -11.21
CA LEU A 70 18.55 14.65 -10.81
C LEU A 70 17.19 14.15 -11.35
N LEU A 71 17.19 13.56 -12.54
CA LEU A 71 16.00 12.97 -13.17
C LEU A 71 15.66 11.54 -12.71
N ARG A 72 16.40 10.97 -11.74
CA ARG A 72 16.14 9.62 -11.26
C ARG A 72 14.80 9.49 -10.54
N GLY A 73 14.34 10.55 -9.89
CA GLY A 73 13.00 10.59 -9.30
C GLY A 73 11.95 11.07 -10.32
N GLN A 74 10.83 10.35 -10.40
CA GLN A 74 9.67 10.74 -11.20
C GLN A 74 8.86 11.82 -10.48
N ASP A 75 8.30 12.78 -11.23
CA ASP A 75 7.48 13.89 -10.72
C ASP A 75 8.13 14.78 -9.65
N THR A 76 9.47 14.78 -9.60
CA THR A 76 10.25 15.58 -8.65
C THR A 76 10.41 17.03 -9.10
N TYR A 77 10.84 17.92 -8.20
CA TYR A 77 11.19 19.30 -8.52
C TYR A 77 12.20 19.38 -9.67
N PHE A 78 13.21 18.52 -9.65
CA PHE A 78 14.22 18.45 -10.71
C PHE A 78 13.64 17.95 -12.04
N HIS A 79 12.64 17.07 -11.99
CA HIS A 79 11.92 16.65 -13.19
C HIS A 79 11.15 17.81 -13.83
N ALA A 80 10.46 18.63 -13.03
CA ALA A 80 9.81 19.84 -13.52
C ALA A 80 10.82 20.88 -14.04
N LEU A 81 11.91 21.10 -13.32
CA LEU A 81 12.93 22.10 -13.68
C LEU A 81 13.66 21.73 -14.99
N LEU A 82 14.09 20.48 -15.11
CA LEU A 82 14.93 20.01 -16.23
C LEU A 82 14.12 19.43 -17.39
N GLY A 83 12.88 19.00 -17.14
CA GLY A 83 11.96 18.43 -18.13
C GLY A 83 11.08 19.47 -18.83
N SER A 84 10.80 20.61 -18.19
CA SER A 84 10.01 21.70 -18.79
C SER A 84 10.78 22.52 -19.84
N GLY A 85 12.10 22.31 -19.97
CA GLY A 85 12.95 23.08 -20.88
C GLY A 85 13.11 24.56 -20.47
N GLN A 86 12.60 24.96 -19.31
CA GLN A 86 12.71 26.34 -18.81
C GLN A 86 14.13 26.69 -18.34
N TRP A 87 14.97 25.69 -18.07
CA TRP A 87 16.35 25.90 -17.70
C TRP A 87 17.30 25.51 -18.84
N THR A 88 17.92 26.52 -19.44
CA THR A 88 19.04 26.41 -20.38
C THR A 88 20.32 26.82 -19.66
N PRO A 89 21.26 25.89 -19.40
CA PRO A 89 22.55 26.25 -18.82
C PRO A 89 23.39 26.99 -19.86
N ASP A 90 23.42 28.32 -19.77
CA ASP A 90 24.42 29.12 -20.46
C ASP A 90 25.70 29.14 -19.61
N GLY A 91 26.68 28.31 -19.99
CA GLY A 91 28.02 28.33 -19.40
C GLY A 91 28.08 27.95 -17.91
N ASP A 92 28.74 28.77 -17.09
CA ASP A 92 29.03 28.53 -15.66
C ASP A 92 27.84 28.89 -14.73
N ALA A 93 26.64 29.06 -15.30
CA ALA A 93 25.44 29.42 -14.55
C ALA A 93 24.95 28.24 -13.68
N ALA A 94 25.20 28.33 -12.38
CA ALA A 94 24.69 27.37 -11.40
C ALA A 94 23.25 27.74 -10.98
N TYR A 95 22.35 26.76 -10.93
CA TYR A 95 20.97 26.97 -10.49
C TYR A 95 20.90 27.17 -8.98
N PHE A 96 20.41 28.33 -8.51
CA PHE A 96 20.35 28.64 -7.09
C PHE A 96 19.16 27.96 -6.40
N LEU A 97 19.45 27.30 -5.28
CA LEU A 97 18.50 26.69 -4.36
C LEU A 97 18.74 27.29 -2.97
N ASP A 98 17.70 27.88 -2.39
CA ASP A 98 17.73 28.44 -1.05
C ASP A 98 17.48 27.34 -0.01
N LEU A 99 18.44 26.43 0.11
CA LEU A 99 18.39 25.26 0.99
C LEU A 99 19.72 25.09 1.71
N ASP A 100 19.71 24.37 2.82
CA ASP A 100 20.94 24.08 3.57
C ASP A 100 21.91 23.15 2.79
N PRO A 101 23.16 23.57 2.54
CA PRO A 101 24.10 22.77 1.78
C PRO A 101 24.60 21.51 2.52
N HIS A 102 24.61 21.52 3.85
CA HIS A 102 25.07 20.37 4.64
C HIS A 102 24.10 19.18 4.50
N LEU A 103 22.80 19.45 4.61
CA LEU A 103 21.72 18.47 4.46
C LEU A 103 21.55 18.05 2.99
N PHE A 104 21.73 18.97 2.04
CA PHE A 104 21.60 18.66 0.61
C PHE A 104 22.57 17.58 0.12
N ARG A 105 23.74 17.43 0.76
CA ARG A 105 24.67 16.33 0.44
C ARG A 105 24.03 14.94 0.60
N ARG A 106 23.15 14.78 1.59
CA ARG A 106 22.43 13.52 1.85
C ARG A 106 21.39 13.27 0.77
N VAL A 107 20.67 14.31 0.35
CA VAL A 107 19.73 14.29 -0.77
C VAL A 107 20.41 13.87 -2.07
N LEU A 108 21.58 14.45 -2.37
CA LEU A 108 22.34 14.11 -3.56
C LEU A 108 22.86 12.66 -3.52
N THR A 109 23.21 12.16 -2.33
CA THR A 109 23.60 10.76 -2.12
C THR A 109 22.43 9.81 -2.35
N PHE A 110 21.23 10.17 -1.90
CA PHE A 110 19.99 9.45 -2.21
C PHE A 110 19.75 9.38 -3.72
N LEU A 111 19.84 10.51 -4.43
CA LEU A 111 19.65 10.54 -5.88
C LEU A 111 20.70 9.73 -6.65
N ARG A 112 21.95 9.68 -6.17
CA ARG A 112 23.04 8.89 -6.80
C ARG A 112 22.89 7.39 -6.58
N THR A 113 22.51 6.98 -5.37
CA THR A 113 22.53 5.56 -4.96
C THR A 113 21.17 4.89 -5.04
N GLY A 114 20.07 5.65 -4.99
CA GLY A 114 18.71 5.12 -4.83
C GLY A 114 18.43 4.50 -3.45
N LYS A 115 19.34 4.62 -2.49
CA LYS A 115 19.18 4.15 -1.11
C LYS A 115 18.54 5.23 -0.24
N GLU A 116 17.84 4.82 0.81
CA GLU A 116 17.17 5.75 1.75
C GLU A 116 18.13 6.81 2.31
N VAL A 117 17.60 8.02 2.55
CA VAL A 117 18.38 9.15 3.07
C VAL A 117 18.82 8.81 4.50
N SER A 118 20.14 8.76 4.74
CA SER A 118 20.67 8.45 6.06
C SER A 118 20.32 9.55 7.07
N MET A 119 19.72 9.16 8.19
CA MET A 119 19.39 10.01 9.34
C MET A 119 20.44 9.93 10.46
N GLU A 120 21.50 9.15 10.26
CA GLU A 120 22.54 8.95 11.26
C GLU A 120 23.30 10.25 11.53
N GLY A 121 23.48 10.55 12.82
CA GLY A 121 24.24 11.70 13.30
C GLY A 121 23.53 13.05 13.22
N LEU A 122 22.25 13.10 12.79
CA LEU A 122 21.48 14.34 12.75
C LEU A 122 20.78 14.63 14.08
N THR A 123 20.80 15.88 14.50
CA THR A 123 19.97 16.44 15.56
C THR A 123 18.48 16.39 15.18
N ASN A 124 17.59 16.68 16.13
CA ASN A 124 16.15 16.71 15.83
C ASN A 124 15.82 17.82 14.82
N ASP A 125 16.38 19.02 15.02
CA ASP A 125 16.15 20.17 14.16
C ASP A 125 16.66 19.92 12.73
N GLU A 126 17.84 19.33 12.57
CA GLU A 126 18.38 18.95 11.25
C GLU A 126 17.54 17.89 10.55
N ARG A 127 16.87 17.00 11.30
CA ARG A 127 15.93 16.02 10.72
C ARG A 127 14.67 16.70 10.20
N ASP A 128 14.12 17.65 10.95
CA ASP A 128 12.94 18.41 10.55
C ASP A 128 13.25 19.31 9.33
N GLU A 129 14.45 19.91 9.30
CA GLU A 129 14.92 20.70 8.16
C GLU A 129 15.17 19.83 6.91
N LEU A 130 15.77 18.65 7.09
CA LEU A 130 15.96 17.69 5.99
C LEU A 130 14.62 17.17 5.45
N ALA A 131 13.63 16.94 6.32
CA ALA A 131 12.28 16.57 5.90
C ALA A 131 11.63 17.67 5.06
N SER A 132 11.72 18.93 5.53
CA SER A 132 11.22 20.10 4.79
C SER A 132 11.91 20.26 3.44
N MET A 133 13.21 19.98 3.36
CA MET A 133 13.97 19.99 2.11
C MET A 133 13.52 18.90 1.12
N LEU A 134 13.28 17.68 1.60
CA LEU A 134 12.80 16.58 0.76
C LEU A 134 11.38 16.87 0.22
N GLU A 135 10.51 17.44 1.05
CA GLU A 135 9.18 17.90 0.64
C GLU A 135 9.27 18.98 -0.45
N TYR A 136 10.10 20.02 -0.24
CA TYR A 136 10.33 21.08 -1.21
C TYR A 136 10.80 20.54 -2.57
N LEU A 137 11.78 19.63 -2.56
CA LEU A 137 12.33 19.02 -3.77
C LEU A 137 11.41 17.96 -4.37
N LYS A 138 10.28 17.65 -3.73
CA LYS A 138 9.38 16.53 -4.03
C LYS A 138 10.15 15.21 -4.15
N LEU A 139 11.19 15.06 -3.33
CA LEU A 139 12.04 13.87 -3.23
C LEU A 139 11.50 12.97 -2.13
N GLU A 140 10.24 12.60 -2.27
CA GLU A 140 9.63 11.61 -1.41
C GLU A 140 9.38 10.32 -2.20
N LYS A 141 9.53 9.22 -1.47
CA LYS A 141 8.84 7.94 -1.73
C LYS A 141 7.37 8.29 -2.05
N PRO A 142 6.69 7.62 -3.00
CA PRO A 142 5.24 7.81 -3.21
C PRO A 142 4.57 7.93 -1.85
N PRO A 143 3.63 8.88 -1.70
CA PRO A 143 3.23 9.46 -0.41
C PRO A 143 3.21 8.35 0.63
N GLN A 144 3.94 8.56 1.73
CA GLN A 144 3.75 7.69 2.90
C GLN A 144 2.25 7.52 3.05
N PRO A 145 1.71 6.29 3.05
CA PRO A 145 0.30 6.12 3.28
C PRO A 145 0.04 6.85 4.59
N LEU A 146 -0.71 7.97 4.51
CA LEU A 146 -1.28 8.71 5.63
C LEU A 146 -1.38 7.74 6.78
N PRO A 147 -0.69 7.96 7.95
CA PRO A 147 -0.39 6.92 8.93
C PRO A 147 -1.54 5.96 8.91
N VAL A 148 -1.40 4.81 8.20
CA VAL A 148 -2.56 4.03 7.70
C VAL A 148 -3.54 4.13 8.82
N PRO A 149 -4.69 4.86 8.70
CA PRO A 149 -5.54 5.08 9.86
C PRO A 149 -5.74 3.67 10.31
N ILE A 150 -5.14 3.30 11.46
CA ILE A 150 -5.02 1.88 11.85
C ILE A 150 -6.42 1.45 11.58
N VAL A 151 -6.63 0.58 10.57
CA VAL A 151 -7.98 0.21 10.21
C VAL A 151 -8.28 -0.63 11.40
N LYS A 152 -8.76 0.03 12.46
CA LYS A 152 -9.12 -0.56 13.72
C LYS A 152 -10.01 -1.66 13.21
N PRO A 153 -9.63 -2.93 13.43
CA PRO A 153 -10.38 -4.05 12.88
C PRO A 153 -11.83 -3.71 13.09
N VAL A 154 -12.63 -3.74 12.04
CA VAL A 154 -14.02 -3.31 12.18
C VAL A 154 -14.63 -4.27 13.19
N GLU A 155 -14.86 -3.75 14.38
CA GLU A 155 -15.35 -4.50 15.52
C GLU A 155 -16.75 -3.97 15.80
N TRP A 156 -17.60 -4.86 16.29
CA TRP A 156 -18.85 -4.44 16.91
C TRP A 156 -18.51 -3.64 18.16
N ASP A 157 -19.06 -2.43 18.25
CA ASP A 157 -18.76 -1.52 19.34
C ASP A 157 -19.40 -1.99 20.65
N CYS A 158 -18.56 -2.28 21.65
CA CYS A 158 -18.94 -2.76 22.98
C CYS A 158 -19.72 -1.74 23.82
N GLN A 159 -19.77 -0.47 23.39
CA GLN A 159 -20.54 0.59 24.03
C GLN A 159 -21.83 0.93 23.28
N THR A 160 -21.97 0.50 22.02
CA THR A 160 -23.16 0.76 21.19
C THR A 160 -23.84 -0.53 20.70
N HIS A 161 -24.03 -1.49 21.61
CA HIS A 161 -24.94 -2.61 21.41
C HIS A 161 -26.00 -2.71 22.51
N SER A 162 -27.15 -3.33 22.20
CA SER A 162 -28.16 -3.58 23.22
C SER A 162 -27.61 -4.48 24.35
N PRO A 163 -28.04 -4.31 25.62
CA PRO A 163 -27.51 -5.08 26.77
C PRO A 163 -27.65 -6.61 26.67
N GLY A 164 -28.57 -7.09 25.84
CA GLY A 164 -28.79 -8.52 25.62
C GLY A 164 -27.98 -9.11 24.45
N MET A 165 -26.88 -8.48 24.04
CA MET A 165 -26.01 -8.99 22.98
C MET A 165 -24.64 -9.34 23.56
N GLU A 166 -24.08 -10.44 23.09
CA GLU A 166 -22.79 -10.94 23.54
C GLU A 166 -21.76 -10.81 22.41
N LEU A 167 -20.65 -10.13 22.74
CA LEU A 167 -19.50 -9.97 21.87
C LEU A 167 -18.48 -11.06 22.15
N THR A 168 -18.04 -11.74 21.09
CA THR A 168 -17.01 -12.78 21.13
C THR A 168 -15.95 -12.51 20.06
N ASN A 169 -14.86 -13.27 20.06
CA ASN A 169 -13.79 -13.16 19.07
C ASN A 169 -13.21 -11.73 18.97
N HIS A 170 -12.83 -11.17 20.13
CA HIS A 170 -12.28 -9.80 20.22
C HIS A 170 -13.18 -8.74 19.56
N GLY A 171 -14.50 -8.84 19.69
CA GLY A 171 -15.44 -7.87 19.12
C GLY A 171 -15.82 -8.10 17.66
N LYS A 172 -15.24 -9.10 16.97
CA LYS A 172 -15.61 -9.43 15.58
C LYS A 172 -16.91 -10.20 15.45
N SER A 173 -17.29 -10.96 16.48
CA SER A 173 -18.49 -11.80 16.46
C SER A 173 -19.52 -11.28 17.45
N ILE A 174 -20.77 -11.21 17.04
CA ILE A 174 -21.88 -10.80 17.89
C ILE A 174 -23.05 -11.77 17.83
N GLN A 175 -23.65 -12.05 18.99
CA GLN A 175 -24.77 -12.96 19.13
C GLN A 175 -25.89 -12.34 19.99
N GLY A 176 -27.14 -12.50 19.55
CA GLY A 176 -28.31 -12.12 20.34
C GLY A 176 -28.61 -13.11 21.47
N CYS A 177 -29.10 -12.62 22.61
CA CYS A 177 -29.48 -13.44 23.75
C CYS A 177 -30.90 -14.01 23.61
N ALA A 178 -31.09 -15.22 24.16
CA ALA A 178 -32.34 -15.99 24.11
C ALA A 178 -33.56 -15.34 24.74
N SER A 179 -33.38 -14.41 25.70
CA SER A 179 -34.46 -13.97 26.58
C SER A 179 -35.27 -12.76 26.09
N VAL A 180 -34.92 -12.18 24.93
CA VAL A 180 -35.46 -10.87 24.51
C VAL A 180 -36.39 -11.00 23.31
N SER A 181 -37.69 -10.77 23.52
CA SER A 181 -38.71 -10.69 22.46
C SER A 181 -38.63 -9.40 21.63
N LYS A 182 -37.79 -8.46 22.04
CA LYS A 182 -37.57 -7.16 21.41
C LYS A 182 -36.41 -7.23 20.43
N TRP A 183 -36.43 -6.35 19.43
CA TRP A 183 -35.30 -6.15 18.53
C TRP A 183 -34.10 -5.60 19.29
N GLN A 184 -32.93 -6.08 18.91
CA GLN A 184 -31.63 -5.70 19.43
C GLN A 184 -30.79 -5.16 18.28
N CYS A 185 -29.90 -4.22 18.58
CA CYS A 185 -29.10 -3.52 17.58
C CYS A 185 -27.65 -3.44 18.06
N ALA A 186 -26.72 -3.59 17.13
CA ALA A 186 -25.31 -3.29 17.33
C ALA A 186 -24.73 -2.62 16.10
N ALA A 187 -23.93 -1.58 16.34
CA ALA A 187 -23.20 -0.87 15.30
C ALA A 187 -21.71 -1.22 15.34
N ALA A 188 -21.04 -1.11 14.20
CA ALA A 188 -19.59 -1.17 14.14
C ALA A 188 -18.96 0.13 14.63
N THR A 189 -17.74 0.06 15.16
CA THR A 189 -17.00 1.21 15.73
C THR A 189 -16.67 2.30 14.71
N ASN A 190 -16.50 1.93 13.43
CA ASN A 190 -16.01 2.81 12.38
C ASN A 190 -17.02 2.93 11.24
N PRO A 191 -17.07 4.10 10.56
CA PRO A 191 -17.87 4.23 9.35
C PRO A 191 -17.31 3.37 8.22
N LEU A 192 -18.18 2.96 7.31
CA LEU A 192 -17.84 2.22 6.11
C LEU A 192 -17.01 3.10 5.16
N THR A 193 -15.70 2.81 5.07
CA THR A 193 -14.73 3.48 4.18
C THR A 193 -14.47 2.74 2.88
N GLY A 194 -15.09 1.56 2.68
CA GLY A 194 -14.94 0.77 1.46
C GLY A 194 -15.92 -0.40 1.41
N THR A 195 -15.39 -1.61 1.57
CA THR A 195 -16.17 -2.86 1.62
C THR A 195 -16.28 -3.33 3.07
N PHE A 196 -17.45 -3.85 3.43
CA PHE A 196 -17.67 -4.54 4.69
C PHE A 196 -18.35 -5.89 4.45
N ARG A 197 -17.82 -6.96 5.02
CA ARG A 197 -18.26 -8.33 4.86
C ARG A 197 -18.62 -8.91 6.21
N VAL A 198 -19.85 -9.38 6.30
CA VAL A 198 -20.35 -10.06 7.49
C VAL A 198 -20.86 -11.44 7.12
N ARG A 199 -20.37 -12.45 7.83
CA ARG A 199 -20.84 -13.82 7.73
C ARG A 199 -21.97 -14.06 8.72
N VAL A 200 -23.02 -14.72 8.25
CA VAL A 200 -24.11 -15.23 9.08
C VAL A 200 -23.71 -16.59 9.63
N ASP A 201 -23.39 -16.67 10.92
CA ASP A 201 -22.97 -17.93 11.55
C ASP A 201 -24.16 -18.80 11.96
N SER A 202 -25.27 -18.16 12.34
CA SER A 202 -26.49 -18.84 12.81
C SER A 202 -27.72 -18.00 12.51
N THR A 203 -28.78 -18.63 12.01
CA THR A 203 -30.05 -17.99 11.64
C THR A 203 -31.17 -18.39 12.61
N ARG A 204 -31.08 -17.92 13.86
CA ARG A 204 -32.10 -18.16 14.89
C ARG A 204 -32.90 -16.89 15.13
N GLY A 205 -34.09 -16.81 14.54
CA GLY A 205 -34.97 -15.65 14.63
C GLY A 205 -34.91 -14.75 13.40
N GLU A 206 -35.43 -13.54 13.53
CA GLU A 206 -35.47 -12.54 12.45
C GLU A 206 -34.31 -11.56 12.60
N PHE A 207 -33.67 -11.18 11.50
CA PHE A 207 -32.56 -10.23 11.55
C PHE A 207 -32.44 -9.41 10.27
N ARG A 208 -31.68 -8.32 10.34
CA ARG A 208 -31.37 -7.42 9.24
C ARG A 208 -29.92 -6.97 9.35
N ILE A 209 -29.20 -7.05 8.24
CA ILE A 209 -27.85 -6.49 8.09
C ILE A 209 -28.02 -5.15 7.38
N ALA A 210 -27.43 -4.08 7.91
CA ALA A 210 -27.78 -2.74 7.50
C ALA A 210 -26.58 -1.78 7.44
N LEU A 211 -26.76 -0.70 6.69
CA LEU A 211 -25.97 0.52 6.80
C LEU A 211 -26.86 1.65 7.30
N SER A 212 -26.38 2.39 8.28
CA SER A 212 -27.14 3.47 8.90
C SER A 212 -26.32 4.75 9.07
N PRO A 213 -26.93 5.94 8.94
CA PRO A 213 -26.34 7.20 9.38
C PRO A 213 -25.97 7.21 10.88
N PRO A 214 -25.13 8.15 11.35
CA PRO A 214 -24.83 8.32 12.77
C PRO A 214 -26.06 8.70 13.58
N GLY A 215 -26.00 8.47 14.91
CA GLY A 215 -27.09 8.83 15.84
C GLY A 215 -28.23 7.83 15.88
N ILE A 216 -27.93 6.55 15.73
CA ILE A 216 -28.89 5.44 15.80
C ILE A 216 -29.19 5.17 17.27
N ASP A 217 -30.45 5.08 17.63
CA ASP A 217 -30.84 4.52 18.90
C ASP A 217 -30.74 2.98 18.84
N VAL A 218 -29.73 2.43 19.51
CA VAL A 218 -29.49 0.98 19.58
C VAL A 218 -30.46 0.25 20.52
N SER A 219 -31.31 0.98 21.23
CA SER A 219 -32.35 0.42 22.11
C SER A 219 -33.72 0.29 21.43
N CYS A 220 -33.88 0.84 20.21
CA CYS A 220 -35.17 0.91 19.52
C CYS A 220 -35.06 0.75 17.99
N THR A 221 -36.09 0.19 17.34
CA THR A 221 -36.14 0.03 15.87
C THR A 221 -36.60 1.26 15.12
N THR A 222 -36.95 2.36 15.80
CA THR A 222 -37.36 3.62 15.14
C THR A 222 -36.28 4.13 14.16
N SER A 223 -35.03 3.76 14.39
CA SER A 223 -33.89 4.12 13.52
C SER A 223 -33.82 3.34 12.20
N THR A 224 -34.55 2.22 12.03
CA THR A 224 -34.52 1.42 10.79
C THR A 224 -35.02 2.22 9.58
N ILE A 225 -35.85 3.25 9.82
CA ILE A 225 -36.39 4.14 8.77
C ILE A 225 -35.30 4.95 8.05
N LYS A 226 -34.09 5.03 8.61
CA LYS A 226 -32.95 5.74 8.02
C LYS A 226 -31.94 4.79 7.38
N CYS A 227 -32.15 3.48 7.51
CA CYS A 227 -31.18 2.46 7.18
C CYS A 227 -31.39 1.89 5.77
N TYR A 228 -30.31 1.43 5.16
CA TYR A 228 -30.33 0.55 3.99
C TYR A 228 -30.14 -0.88 4.50
N MET A 229 -31.06 -1.79 4.23
CA MET A 229 -31.12 -3.08 4.96
C MET A 229 -31.27 -4.27 4.02
N TYR A 230 -30.63 -5.37 4.39
CA TYR A 230 -30.84 -6.71 3.86
C TYR A 230 -31.45 -7.57 4.97
N ALA A 231 -32.72 -7.95 4.81
CA ALA A 231 -33.43 -8.75 5.80
C ALA A 231 -33.17 -10.26 5.64
N SER A 232 -33.33 -11.01 6.72
CA SER A 232 -33.11 -12.47 6.76
C SER A 232 -33.97 -13.25 5.77
N ASN A 233 -35.13 -12.72 5.40
CA ASN A 233 -36.02 -13.30 4.39
C ASN A 233 -35.63 -12.96 2.93
N GLY A 234 -34.51 -12.25 2.72
CA GLY A 234 -34.01 -11.88 1.39
C GLY A 234 -34.58 -10.58 0.85
N VAL A 235 -35.37 -9.82 1.62
CA VAL A 235 -35.87 -8.52 1.18
C VAL A 235 -34.83 -7.43 1.42
N VAL A 236 -34.55 -6.63 0.40
CA VAL A 236 -33.68 -5.45 0.50
C VAL A 236 -34.54 -4.19 0.60
N PHE A 237 -34.24 -3.35 1.59
CA PHE A 237 -34.94 -2.12 1.87
C PHE A 237 -34.02 -0.91 1.68
N ASN A 238 -34.57 0.13 1.05
CA ASN A 238 -34.09 1.50 1.14
C ASN A 238 -35.00 2.22 2.13
N ARG A 239 -34.51 2.52 3.34
CA ARG A 239 -35.33 3.05 4.42
C ARG A 239 -36.48 2.08 4.71
N ASN A 240 -37.73 2.53 4.56
CA ASN A 240 -38.91 1.68 4.70
C ASN A 240 -39.43 1.10 3.38
N ASN A 241 -38.80 1.45 2.26
CA ASN A 241 -39.25 1.03 0.94
C ASN A 241 -38.52 -0.25 0.55
N GLN A 242 -39.28 -1.29 0.24
CA GLN A 242 -38.73 -2.49 -0.37
C GLN A 242 -38.26 -2.16 -1.80
N VAL A 243 -37.01 -2.50 -2.12
CA VAL A 243 -36.39 -2.21 -3.42
C VAL A 243 -35.97 -3.45 -4.19
N ALA A 244 -35.75 -4.59 -3.52
CA ALA A 244 -35.47 -5.86 -4.17
C ALA A 244 -35.90 -7.06 -3.30
N ILE A 245 -36.11 -8.21 -3.95
CA ILE A 245 -36.25 -9.51 -3.29
C ILE A 245 -35.18 -10.42 -3.87
N VAL A 246 -34.39 -11.02 -2.99
CA VAL A 246 -33.32 -11.96 -3.31
C VAL A 246 -33.41 -13.18 -2.41
N SER A 247 -32.36 -14.00 -2.37
CA SER A 247 -32.36 -15.24 -1.59
C SER A 247 -32.38 -14.92 -0.08
N ALA A 248 -33.17 -15.70 0.67
CA ALA A 248 -33.15 -15.65 2.12
C ALA A 248 -31.78 -16.11 2.65
N LEU A 249 -31.33 -15.48 3.73
CA LEU A 249 -30.00 -15.71 4.31
C LEU A 249 -29.98 -17.01 5.11
N LYS A 250 -28.91 -17.79 4.95
CA LYS A 250 -28.64 -19.05 5.63
C LYS A 250 -27.34 -18.98 6.41
N ALA A 251 -27.15 -19.90 7.35
CA ALA A 251 -25.88 -20.05 8.05
C ALA A 251 -24.76 -20.39 7.03
N GLY A 252 -23.65 -19.67 7.09
CA GLY A 252 -22.53 -19.75 6.16
C GLY A 252 -22.53 -18.65 5.10
N ASP A 253 -23.65 -17.96 4.88
CA ASP A 253 -23.73 -16.89 3.88
C ASP A 253 -22.92 -15.65 4.30
N VAL A 254 -22.31 -14.99 3.32
CA VAL A 254 -21.57 -13.75 3.48
C VAL A 254 -22.33 -12.64 2.77
N VAL A 255 -22.70 -11.61 3.52
CA VAL A 255 -23.27 -10.38 2.97
C VAL A 255 -22.15 -9.36 2.85
N THR A 256 -21.88 -8.93 1.61
CA THR A 256 -20.91 -7.89 1.29
C THR A 256 -21.67 -6.58 1.07
N MET A 257 -21.27 -5.53 1.78
CA MET A 257 -21.79 -4.17 1.67
C MET A 257 -20.69 -3.24 1.17
N GLN A 258 -20.98 -2.44 0.16
CA GLN A 258 -20.04 -1.46 -0.39
C GLN A 258 -20.69 -0.09 -0.51
N ARG A 259 -19.96 0.95 -0.10
CA ARG A 259 -20.39 2.34 -0.27
C ARG A 259 -19.85 2.91 -1.59
N GLY A 260 -20.74 3.29 -2.48
CA GLY A 260 -20.42 4.09 -3.66
C GLY A 260 -20.73 5.58 -3.45
N PRO A 261 -20.37 6.45 -4.42
CA PRO A 261 -20.58 7.90 -4.31
C PRO A 261 -22.06 8.31 -4.29
N SER A 262 -22.96 7.52 -4.87
CA SER A 262 -24.39 7.82 -4.96
C SER A 262 -25.31 6.64 -4.58
N ARG A 263 -24.73 5.55 -4.07
CA ARG A 263 -25.44 4.30 -3.81
C ARG A 263 -24.76 3.43 -2.76
N VAL A 264 -25.50 2.48 -2.22
CA VAL A 264 -24.99 1.32 -1.48
C VAL A 264 -25.20 0.08 -2.34
N ASN A 265 -24.20 -0.78 -2.38
CA ASN A 265 -24.28 -2.07 -3.04
C ASN A 265 -24.34 -3.17 -1.97
N PHE A 266 -25.31 -4.07 -2.11
CA PHE A 266 -25.33 -5.34 -1.39
C PHE A 266 -25.03 -6.47 -2.36
N SER A 267 -24.23 -7.44 -1.95
CA SER A 267 -24.13 -8.73 -2.63
C SER A 267 -24.12 -9.87 -1.62
N LEU A 268 -24.70 -11.00 -2.03
CA LEU A 268 -24.72 -12.23 -1.26
C LEU A 268 -23.70 -13.19 -1.87
N ASN A 269 -22.76 -13.69 -1.07
CA ASN A 269 -21.70 -14.61 -1.48
C ASN A 269 -20.93 -14.13 -2.73
N ASP A 270 -20.67 -12.81 -2.79
CA ASP A 270 -20.04 -12.11 -3.92
C ASP A 270 -20.74 -12.34 -5.28
N GLY A 271 -22.04 -12.67 -5.24
CA GLY A 271 -22.91 -12.83 -6.41
C GLY A 271 -23.47 -11.50 -6.93
N ASN A 272 -24.72 -11.54 -7.41
CA ASN A 272 -25.36 -10.39 -8.02
C ASN A 272 -25.39 -9.17 -7.10
N ILE A 273 -25.01 -8.02 -7.66
CA ILE A 273 -24.98 -6.74 -6.96
C ILE A 273 -26.37 -6.10 -6.99
N ILE A 274 -26.87 -5.77 -5.81
CA ILE A 274 -28.12 -5.03 -5.60
C ILE A 274 -27.74 -3.59 -5.26
N ALA A 275 -27.88 -2.69 -6.23
CA ALA A 275 -27.60 -1.28 -6.06
C ALA A 275 -28.81 -0.54 -5.48
N VAL A 276 -28.62 0.10 -4.33
CA VAL A 276 -29.62 0.90 -3.62
C VAL A 276 -29.19 2.36 -3.65
N MET A 277 -29.92 3.19 -4.39
CA MET A 277 -29.60 4.61 -4.56
C MET A 277 -29.87 5.40 -3.27
N PHE A 278 -29.02 6.39 -2.98
CA PHE A 278 -29.28 7.32 -1.89
C PHE A 278 -30.50 8.18 -2.19
N VAL A 279 -31.33 8.40 -1.17
CA VAL A 279 -32.52 9.26 -1.28
C VAL A 279 -32.14 10.75 -1.16
N ASP A 280 -31.09 11.07 -0.40
CA ASP A 280 -30.61 12.43 -0.15
C ASP A 280 -29.09 12.53 -0.37
N SER A 281 -28.57 13.72 -0.68
CA SER A 281 -27.14 13.97 -0.92
C SER A 281 -26.25 13.42 0.21
N PRO A 282 -25.21 12.61 -0.08
CA PRO A 282 -24.62 11.68 0.88
C PRO A 282 -23.50 12.31 1.73
N SER A 283 -23.74 13.48 2.32
CA SER A 283 -22.73 14.15 3.17
C SER A 283 -22.45 13.41 4.49
N GLY A 284 -23.20 12.34 4.81
CA GLY A 284 -23.09 11.60 6.07
C GLY A 284 -22.19 10.36 6.01
N MET A 285 -21.54 10.05 7.13
CA MET A 285 -20.90 8.74 7.36
C MET A 285 -21.97 7.64 7.49
N LEU A 286 -21.70 6.41 7.03
CA LEU A 286 -22.59 5.26 7.21
C LEU A 286 -21.87 4.19 8.03
N PHE A 287 -22.54 3.62 9.02
CA PHE A 287 -22.01 2.58 9.89
C PHE A 287 -22.66 1.24 9.57
N PRO A 288 -21.89 0.14 9.50
CA PRO A 288 -22.43 -1.22 9.53
C PRO A 288 -23.20 -1.49 10.82
N VAL A 289 -24.39 -2.06 10.69
CA VAL A 289 -25.30 -2.32 11.81
C VAL A 289 -25.99 -3.67 11.60
N VAL A 290 -26.20 -4.42 12.68
CA VAL A 290 -27.10 -5.58 12.67
C VAL A 290 -28.27 -5.32 13.60
N PHE A 291 -29.46 -5.61 13.10
CA PHE A 291 -30.68 -5.70 13.90
C PHE A 291 -31.07 -7.16 14.01
N MET A 292 -31.40 -7.65 15.20
CA MET A 292 -31.86 -9.02 15.36
C MET A 292 -32.89 -9.16 16.46
N ARG A 293 -33.78 -10.13 16.27
CA ARG A 293 -34.77 -10.59 17.24
C ARG A 293 -34.63 -12.11 17.31
N GLY A 294 -33.83 -12.58 18.26
CA GLY A 294 -33.48 -13.99 18.43
C GLY A 294 -31.99 -14.18 18.72
N GLN A 295 -31.51 -15.40 18.50
CA GLN A 295 -30.15 -15.84 18.86
C GLN A 295 -29.24 -15.99 17.64
N SER A 296 -29.46 -15.16 16.62
CA SER A 296 -28.64 -15.17 15.42
C SER A 296 -27.23 -14.68 15.76
N LYS A 297 -26.24 -15.20 15.05
CA LYS A 297 -24.83 -14.86 15.26
C LYS A 297 -24.20 -14.40 13.96
N PHE A 298 -23.38 -13.36 14.05
CA PHE A 298 -22.72 -12.73 12.91
C PHE A 298 -21.24 -12.53 13.22
N THR A 299 -20.39 -12.70 12.22
CA THR A 299 -18.95 -12.46 12.34
C THR A 299 -18.47 -11.55 11.22
N ILE A 300 -17.78 -10.47 11.59
CA ILE A 300 -17.10 -9.56 10.65
C ILE A 300 -15.88 -10.29 10.09
N LEU A 301 -15.72 -10.24 8.77
CA LEU A 301 -14.63 -10.92 8.07
C LEU A 301 -13.45 -10.01 7.73
N ASP A 302 -13.63 -8.69 7.81
CA ASP A 302 -12.60 -7.69 7.54
C ASP A 302 -11.74 -7.35 8.77
#